data_AF-A0A836GF30-F1
#
_entry.id   AF-A0A836GF30-F1
#
_cell.length_a   1.000
_cell.length_b   1.000
_cell.length_c   1.000
_cell.angle_alpha   90.00
_cell.angle_beta   90.00
_cell.angle_gamma   90.00
#
_symmetry.space_group_name_H-M   'P 1'
#
loop_
_entity.id
_entity.type
_entity.pdbx_description
1 polymer ?
#
loop_
_entity_poly.entity_id
_entity_poly.type
_entity_poly.pdbx_seq_one_letter_code
_entity_poly.pdbx_strand_id
1 'polypeptide(L)'
;MTCIGNLSRELGIEDIGTVVRGGTGLAFISYPETIAKFTIAPQFFSVMFFAMLFVLGIGSEVGLASAIISIIHDQFPKVRYWHIAAGTCLCEFLIGLIYVTPVIRCH
;
A
#
# COMPACT_ATOMS: atom_id res chain seq x y z
N MET A 1 13.83 -1.40 19.66
CA MET A 1 13.69 -2.83 20.03
C MET A 1 13.10 -3.04 21.43
N THR A 2 13.09 -2.06 22.34
CA THR A 2 12.86 -2.31 23.78
C THR A 2 11.38 -2.26 24.22
N CYS A 3 10.50 -1.51 23.56
CA CYS A 3 9.11 -1.36 24.02
C CYS A 3 8.21 -2.57 23.72
N ILE A 4 8.46 -3.30 22.62
CA ILE A 4 7.65 -4.46 22.23
C ILE A 4 8.01 -5.72 23.06
N GLY A 5 9.28 -5.87 23.43
CA GLY A 5 9.76 -7.05 24.18
C GLY A 5 9.16 -7.16 25.59
N ASN A 6 8.90 -6.03 26.25
CA ASN A 6 8.33 -6.03 27.60
C ASN A 6 6.82 -6.30 27.59
N LEU A 7 6.10 -5.78 26.58
CA LEU A 7 4.66 -5.99 26.42
C LEU A 7 4.31 -7.44 26.04
N SER A 8 5.19 -8.09 25.26
CA SER A 8 5.03 -9.48 24.83
C SER A 8 5.10 -10.50 25.98
N ARG A 9 5.74 -10.15 27.11
CA ARG A 9 5.89 -11.04 28.26
C ARG A 9 4.70 -11.00 29.22
N GLU A 10 3.96 -9.88 29.25
CA GLU A 10 2.74 -9.74 30.06
C GLU A 10 1.49 -10.34 29.40
N LEU A 11 1.46 -10.47 28.06
CA LEU A 11 0.27 -10.89 27.32
C LEU A 11 0.18 -12.40 27.01
N GLY A 12 1.19 -13.21 27.35
CA GLY A 12 1.11 -14.68 27.25
C GLY A 12 0.78 -15.24 25.86
N ILE A 13 1.04 -14.47 24.80
CA ILE A 13 0.79 -14.89 23.41
C ILE A 13 2.04 -15.61 22.90
N GLU A 14 2.02 -16.95 22.92
CA GLU A 14 3.14 -17.79 22.48
C GLU A 14 3.32 -17.87 20.95
N ASP A 15 2.52 -17.16 20.14
CA ASP A 15 2.57 -17.34 18.68
C ASP A 15 2.56 -16.02 17.89
N ILE A 16 3.61 -15.22 18.11
CA ILE A 16 3.91 -14.00 17.34
C ILE A 16 4.59 -14.35 15.99
N GLY A 17 5.09 -15.58 15.85
CA GLY A 17 5.82 -16.03 14.65
C GLY A 17 4.93 -16.22 13.41
N THR A 18 3.66 -16.58 13.61
CA THR A 18 2.76 -16.95 12.52
C THR A 18 2.01 -15.75 11.92
N VAL A 19 1.76 -14.70 12.72
CA VAL A 19 1.11 -13.45 12.28
C VAL A 19 2.00 -12.57 11.41
N VAL A 20 3.33 -12.62 11.56
CA VAL A 20 4.26 -11.82 10.75
C VAL A 20 4.41 -12.38 9.34
N ARG A 21 4.21 -13.70 9.14
CA ARG A 21 4.31 -14.36 7.82
C ARG A 21 3.05 -14.24 6.97
N GLY A 22 1.90 -13.91 7.57
CA GLY A 22 0.65 -13.60 6.87
C GLY A 22 0.43 -12.10 6.56
N GLY A 23 1.48 -11.29 6.64
CA GLY A 23 1.44 -9.87 7.01
C GLY A 23 0.61 -8.88 6.19
N THR A 24 0.01 -9.26 5.06
CA THR A 24 -0.96 -8.40 4.37
C THR A 24 -2.16 -9.21 3.95
N GLY A 25 -2.05 -10.16 3.02
CA GLY A 25 -3.20 -10.91 2.49
C GLY A 25 -4.07 -11.62 3.54
N LEU A 26 -3.46 -12.12 4.63
CA LEU A 26 -4.19 -12.77 5.73
C LEU A 26 -4.95 -11.74 6.58
N ALA A 27 -4.43 -10.52 6.75
CA ALA A 27 -5.15 -9.42 7.39
C ALA A 27 -6.33 -8.95 6.52
N PHE A 28 -6.19 -8.85 5.19
CA PHE A 28 -7.28 -8.46 4.28
C PHE A 28 -8.41 -9.51 4.17
N ILE A 29 -8.13 -10.78 4.48
CA ILE A 29 -9.12 -11.87 4.49
C ILE A 29 -9.75 -12.03 5.89
N SER A 30 -8.96 -11.88 6.95
CA SER A 30 -9.42 -12.04 8.35
C SER A 30 -10.13 -10.78 8.91
N TYR A 31 -9.62 -9.56 8.67
CA TYR A 31 -10.38 -8.56 7.92
C TYR A 31 -11.93 -8.64 7.94
N PRO A 32 -12.53 -8.87 6.76
CA PRO A 32 -13.96 -8.92 6.61
C PRO A 32 -14.61 -10.08 7.38
N GLU A 33 -13.91 -11.19 7.65
CA GLU A 33 -14.46 -12.31 8.42
C GLU A 33 -14.75 -11.93 9.89
N THR A 34 -13.90 -11.07 10.48
CA THR A 34 -14.08 -10.56 11.84
C THR A 34 -15.14 -9.47 11.90
N ILE A 35 -15.23 -8.62 10.88
CA ILE A 35 -16.26 -7.58 10.77
C ILE A 35 -17.63 -8.13 10.41
N ALA A 36 -17.70 -9.22 9.64
CA ALA A 36 -18.97 -9.89 9.32
C ALA A 36 -19.70 -10.39 10.58
N LYS A 37 -18.98 -10.60 11.69
CA LYS A 37 -19.57 -10.91 13.00
C LYS A 37 -20.14 -9.69 13.74
N PHE A 38 -19.80 -8.46 13.34
CA PHE A 38 -20.40 -7.25 13.90
C PHE A 38 -21.73 -6.94 13.18
N THR A 39 -22.84 -7.22 13.87
CA THR A 39 -24.26 -7.00 13.44
C THR A 39 -24.63 -5.55 13.08
N ILE A 40 -23.69 -4.59 13.09
CA ILE A 40 -23.94 -3.15 12.90
C ILE A 40 -23.41 -2.73 11.52
N ALA A 41 -24.31 -2.68 10.53
CA ALA A 41 -24.11 -2.07 9.21
C ALA A 41 -22.85 -2.51 8.42
N PRO A 42 -22.82 -3.75 7.87
CA PRO A 42 -21.66 -4.30 7.14
C PRO A 42 -21.20 -3.42 5.96
N GLN A 43 -22.13 -2.71 5.30
CA GLN A 43 -21.80 -1.77 4.22
C GLN A 43 -20.94 -0.58 4.66
N PHE A 44 -21.14 -0.03 5.87
CA PHE A 44 -20.39 1.13 6.34
C PHE A 44 -18.93 0.77 6.63
N PHE A 45 -18.71 -0.39 7.25
CA PHE A 45 -17.37 -0.86 7.56
C PHE A 45 -16.57 -1.19 6.30
N SER A 46 -17.18 -1.88 5.33
CA SER A 46 -16.49 -2.23 4.07
C SER A 46 -15.99 -0.98 3.35
N VAL A 47 -16.81 0.07 3.25
CA VAL A 47 -16.41 1.36 2.65
C VAL A 47 -15.25 2.00 3.43
N MET A 48 -15.29 2.01 4.76
CA MET A 48 -14.23 2.62 5.57
C MET A 48 -12.89 1.86 5.45
N PHE A 49 -12.96 0.53 5.35
CA PHE A 49 -11.79 -0.31 5.10
C PHE A 49 -11.18 -0.05 3.72
N PHE A 50 -11.99 -0.07 2.66
CA PHE A 50 -11.51 0.27 1.31
C PHE A 50 -10.97 1.70 1.22
N ALA A 51 -11.60 2.66 1.90
CA ALA A 51 -11.12 4.04 1.96
C ALA A 51 -9.75 4.13 2.64
N MET A 52 -9.54 3.42 3.76
CA MET A 52 -8.23 3.36 4.41
C MET A 52 -7.16 2.81 3.47
N LEU A 53 -7.46 1.72 2.78
CA LEU A 53 -6.53 1.09 1.83
C LEU A 53 -6.22 1.98 0.63
N PHE A 54 -7.25 2.67 0.12
CA PHE A 54 -7.09 3.64 -0.96
C PHE A 54 -6.19 4.80 -0.53
N VAL A 55 -6.41 5.37 0.66
CA VAL A 55 -5.59 6.45 1.21
C VAL A 55 -4.14 5.99 1.41
N LEU A 56 -3.92 4.77 1.92
CA LEU A 56 -2.58 4.20 2.07
C LEU A 56 -1.89 4.00 0.72
N GLY A 57 -2.61 3.49 -0.28
CA GLY A 57 -2.09 3.35 -1.64
C GLY A 57 -1.69 4.68 -2.26
N ILE A 58 -2.61 5.65 -2.26
CA ILE A 58 -2.37 7.00 -2.80
C ILE A 58 -1.22 7.70 -2.06
N GLY A 59 -1.17 7.61 -0.73
CA GLY A 59 -0.09 8.21 0.05
C GLY A 59 1.28 7.63 -0.32
N SER A 60 1.35 6.32 -0.56
CA SER A 60 2.57 5.66 -1.01
C SER A 60 2.98 6.11 -2.41
N GLU A 61 2.05 6.14 -3.36
CA GLU A 61 2.31 6.57 -4.75
C GLU A 61 2.77 8.03 -4.80
N VAL A 62 2.11 8.94 -4.10
CA VAL A 62 2.50 10.35 -4.03
C VAL A 62 3.88 10.51 -3.40
N GLY A 63 4.19 9.73 -2.35
CA GLY A 63 5.51 9.69 -1.74
C GLY A 63 6.59 9.27 -2.74
N LEU A 64 6.37 8.18 -3.46
CA LEU A 64 7.30 7.67 -4.49
C LEU A 64 7.48 8.67 -5.65
N ALA A 65 6.38 9.21 -6.18
CA ALA A 65 6.41 10.20 -7.26
C ALA A 65 7.19 11.45 -6.84
N SER A 66 6.95 11.96 -5.62
CA SER A 66 7.67 13.14 -5.10
C SER A 66 9.17 12.88 -4.91
N ALA A 67 9.55 11.66 -4.51
CA ALA A 67 10.94 11.25 -4.39
C ALA A 67 11.63 11.17 -5.76
N ILE A 68 10.98 10.55 -6.75
CA ILE A 68 11.50 10.45 -8.12
C ILE A 68 11.68 11.84 -8.74
N ILE A 69 10.67 12.71 -8.61
CA ILE A 69 10.75 14.09 -9.12
C ILE A 69 11.91 14.85 -8.47
N SER A 70 12.13 14.67 -7.16
CA SER A 70 13.24 15.30 -6.43
C SER A 70 14.61 14.80 -6.93
N ILE A 71 14.77 13.50 -7.15
CA ILE A 71 16.01 12.91 -7.68
C ILE A 71 16.30 13.44 -9.10
N ILE A 72 15.29 13.50 -9.97
CA ILE A 72 15.46 14.00 -11.34
C ILE A 72 15.83 15.50 -11.34
N HIS A 73 15.18 16.27 -10.47
CA HIS A 73 15.46 17.70 -10.33
C HIS A 73 16.88 17.97 -9.81
N ASP A 74 17.40 17.11 -8.91
CA ASP A 74 18.77 17.19 -8.40
C ASP A 74 19.81 16.94 -9.50
N GLN A 75 19.56 15.97 -10.39
CA GLN A 75 20.45 15.67 -11.52
C GLN A 75 20.37 16.70 -12.66
N PHE A 76 19.22 17.36 -12.83
CA PHE A 76 18.99 18.34 -13.88
C PHE A 76 18.37 19.64 -13.35
N PRO A 77 19.16 20.50 -12.66
CA PRO A 77 18.65 21.71 -11.99
C PRO A 77 18.15 22.80 -12.94
N LYS A 78 18.35 22.66 -14.26
CA LYS A 78 17.87 23.59 -15.29
C LYS A 78 16.47 23.26 -15.83
N VAL A 79 15.91 22.11 -15.50
CA VAL A 79 14.66 21.62 -16.09
C VAL A 79 13.49 22.04 -15.22
N ARG A 80 12.44 22.61 -15.81
CA ARG A 80 11.26 23.05 -15.06
C ARG A 80 10.49 21.87 -14.47
N TYR A 81 10.06 22.02 -13.22
CA TYR A 81 9.26 21.05 -12.46
C TYR A 81 8.11 20.42 -13.27
N TRP A 82 7.40 21.24 -14.06
CA TRP A 82 6.28 20.79 -14.89
C TRP A 82 6.65 19.73 -15.95
N HIS A 83 7.86 19.81 -16.52
CA HIS A 83 8.32 18.81 -17.50
C HIS A 83 8.71 17.49 -16.82
N ILE A 84 9.29 17.58 -15.62
CA ILE A 84 9.66 16.41 -14.83
C ILE A 84 8.40 15.67 -14.38
N ALA A 85 7.42 16.40 -13.85
CA ALA A 85 6.13 15.83 -13.45
C ALA A 85 5.40 15.18 -14.64
N ALA A 86 5.36 15.82 -15.81
CA ALA A 86 4.74 15.25 -17.01
C ALA A 86 5.45 13.97 -17.48
N GLY A 87 6.79 13.94 -17.42
CA GLY A 87 7.59 12.75 -17.75
C GLY A 87 7.34 11.59 -16.78
N THR A 88 7.36 11.85 -15.47
CA THR A 88 7.10 10.86 -14.42
C THR A 88 5.69 10.28 -14.55
N CYS A 89 4.66 11.11 -14.71
CA CYS A 89 3.28 10.66 -14.95
C CYS A 89 3.15 9.79 -16.21
N LEU A 90 3.83 10.14 -17.31
CA LEU A 90 3.78 9.36 -18.55
C LEU A 90 4.43 7.98 -18.36
N CYS A 91 5.56 7.92 -17.67
CA CYS A 91 6.25 6.66 -17.35
C CYS A 91 5.38 5.76 -16.46
N GLU A 92 4.79 6.29 -15.39
CA GLU A 92 3.88 5.55 -14.51
C GLU A 92 2.65 5.06 -15.27
N PHE A 93 2.09 5.87 -16.16
CA PHE A 93 0.97 5.46 -17.01
C PHE A 93 1.35 4.31 -17.95
N LEU A 94 2.53 4.34 -18.57
CA LEU A 94 3.01 3.26 -19.44
C LEU A 94 3.24 1.95 -18.67
N ILE A 95 3.84 2.02 -17.47
CA ILE A 95 4.07 0.86 -16.61
C ILE A 95 2.73 0.28 -16.16
N GLY A 96 1.80 1.14 -15.71
CA GLY A 96 0.44 0.74 -15.35
C GLY A 96 -0.30 0.10 -16.53
N LEU A 97 -0.15 0.63 -17.74
CA LEU A 97 -0.74 0.09 -18.96
C LEU A 97 -0.20 -1.32 -19.26
N ILE A 98 1.11 -1.56 -19.11
CA ILE A 98 1.71 -2.89 -19.28
C ILE A 98 1.17 -3.87 -18.23
N TYR A 99 0.97 -3.43 -16.98
CA TYR A 99 0.50 -4.30 -15.91
C TYR A 99 -1.00 -4.66 -16.05
N VAL A 100 -1.81 -3.70 -16.52
CA VAL A 100 -3.24 -3.90 -16.78
C VAL A 100 -3.48 -4.68 -18.07
N THR A 101 -2.58 -4.59 -19.05
CA THR A 101 -2.67 -5.37 -20.27
C THR A 101 -2.21 -6.79 -19.97
N PRO A 102 -3.08 -7.82 -19.98
CA PRO A 102 -2.61 -9.19 -19.95
C PRO A 102 -1.85 -9.43 -21.26
N VAL A 103 -0.52 -9.34 -21.21
CA VAL A 103 0.33 -9.85 -22.29
C VAL A 103 -0.04 -11.32 -22.44
N ILE A 104 -0.72 -11.57 -23.54
CA ILE A 104 -1.11 -12.87 -24.06
C ILE A 104 0.11 -13.78 -24.00
N ARG A 105 0.21 -14.58 -22.94
CA ARG A 105 0.83 -15.90 -23.04
C ARG A 105 -0.29 -16.85 -23.39
N CYS A 106 -0.62 -16.87 -24.69
CA CYS A 106 -1.15 -18.07 -25.31
C CYS A 106 -0.03 -19.12 -25.26
N HIS A 107 -0.06 -20.01 -24.27
CA HIS A 107 0.36 -21.40 -24.38
C HIS A 107 -0.21 -22.20 -23.21
#